data_AF-A0A1J3ELT4-F1
#
_entry.id   AF-A0A1J3ELT4-F1
#
_cell.length_a   1.000
_cell.length_b   1.000
_cell.length_c   1.000
_cell.angle_alpha   90.00
_cell.angle_beta   90.00
_cell.angle_gamma   90.00
#
_symmetry.space_group_name_H-M   'P 1'
#
loop_
_entity.id
_entity.type
_entity.pdbx_description
1 polymer ?
#
loop_
_entity_poly.entity_id
_entity_poly.type
_entity_poly.pdbx_seq_one_letter_code
_entity_poly.pdbx_strand_id
1 'polypeptide(L)'
;MDISNEANMDPFSIGPTTIIGRTIAFRILCCKSVSKLRHKLFRFIVNFLRGARAFLSPFVSWLHPRNPQGILVMVTMMAFTLNRYTSLKAKAEMAYRRKFWRNMMRAALTYEEWSHAAKMLDKETLKVHETDLFDVELVR
;
A
#
# COMPACT_ATOMS: atom_id res chain seq x y z
N MET A 1 -14.50 -44.57 -56.87
CA MET A 1 -15.08 -43.24 -57.10
C MET A 1 -15.32 -42.68 -55.71
N ASP A 2 -14.35 -41.95 -55.19
CA ASP A 2 -14.32 -41.52 -53.79
C ASP A 2 -15.24 -40.30 -53.61
N ILE A 3 -16.29 -40.48 -52.81
CA ILE A 3 -17.28 -39.43 -52.53
C ILE A 3 -16.70 -38.54 -51.44
N SER A 4 -16.05 -37.45 -51.83
CA SER A 4 -15.62 -36.36 -50.96
C SER A 4 -16.83 -35.55 -50.49
N ASN A 5 -17.46 -36.00 -49.42
CA ASN A 5 -18.56 -35.30 -48.75
C ASN A 5 -18.01 -34.30 -47.72
N GLU A 6 -17.30 -33.26 -48.19
CA GLU A 6 -16.98 -32.09 -47.36
C GLU A 6 -18.14 -31.10 -47.47
N ALA A 7 -19.12 -31.25 -46.59
CA ALA A 7 -20.10 -30.20 -46.35
C ALA A 7 -19.39 -29.01 -45.71
N ASN A 8 -19.11 -27.97 -46.51
CA ASN A 8 -18.61 -26.69 -46.02
C ASN A 8 -19.68 -26.05 -45.12
N MET A 9 -19.54 -26.25 -43.81
CA MET A 9 -20.38 -25.62 -42.81
C MET A 9 -19.95 -24.17 -42.68
N ASP A 10 -20.64 -23.26 -43.37
CA ASP A 10 -20.46 -21.82 -43.15
C ASP A 10 -20.65 -21.54 -41.65
N PRO A 11 -19.71 -20.82 -41.01
CA PRO A 11 -19.83 -20.53 -39.59
C PRO A 11 -21.05 -19.64 -39.38
N PHE A 12 -22.12 -20.23 -38.84
CA PHE A 12 -23.32 -19.51 -38.42
C PHE A 12 -22.90 -18.30 -37.58
N SER A 13 -23.06 -17.11 -38.16
CA SER A 13 -22.69 -15.85 -37.50
C SER A 13 -23.73 -15.50 -36.45
N ILE A 14 -23.69 -16.19 -35.31
CA ILE A 14 -24.44 -15.85 -34.11
C ILE A 14 -23.71 -14.66 -33.46
N GLY A 15 -23.85 -13.49 -34.07
CA GLY A 15 -23.32 -12.24 -33.54
C GLY A 15 -23.15 -11.16 -34.61
N PRO A 16 -23.30 -9.87 -34.25
CA PRO A 16 -23.18 -8.78 -35.20
C PRO A 16 -21.78 -8.76 -35.85
N THR A 17 -21.74 -8.76 -37.18
CA THR A 17 -20.52 -8.78 -38.00
C THR A 17 -19.84 -7.41 -38.07
N THR A 18 -20.54 -6.34 -37.71
CA THR A 18 -20.02 -4.98 -37.70
C THR A 18 -19.26 -4.66 -36.41
N ILE A 19 -18.16 -3.92 -36.53
CA ILE A 19 -17.34 -3.45 -35.39
C ILE A 19 -18.20 -2.67 -34.38
N ILE A 20 -19.16 -1.89 -34.88
CA ILE A 20 -20.12 -1.13 -34.07
C ILE A 20 -21.04 -2.08 -33.27
N GLY A 21 -21.58 -3.13 -33.89
CA GLY A 21 -22.42 -4.10 -33.19
C GLY A 21 -21.65 -4.92 -32.15
N ARG A 22 -20.38 -5.26 -32.42
CA ARG A 22 -19.51 -5.95 -31.46
C ARG A 22 -19.23 -5.11 -30.20
N THR A 23 -18.96 -3.81 -30.37
CA THR A 23 -18.71 -2.91 -29.22
C THR A 23 -19.96 -2.70 -28.37
N ILE A 24 -21.15 -2.62 -28.97
CA ILE A 24 -22.42 -2.51 -28.23
C ILE A 24 -22.71 -3.80 -27.46
N ALA A 25 -22.53 -4.97 -28.08
CA ALA A 25 -22.71 -6.26 -27.43
C ALA A 25 -21.74 -6.44 -26.24
N PHE A 26 -20.47 -6.07 -26.42
CA PHE A 26 -19.47 -6.07 -25.35
C PHE A 26 -19.84 -5.12 -24.21
N ARG A 27 -20.30 -3.91 -24.52
CA ARG A 27 -20.75 -2.93 -23.52
C ARG A 27 -21.91 -3.47 -22.69
N ILE A 28 -22.91 -4.09 -23.32
CA ILE A 28 -24.07 -4.68 -22.62
C ILE A 28 -23.64 -5.88 -21.74
N LEU A 29 -22.75 -6.74 -22.26
CA LEU A 29 -22.21 -7.88 -21.52
C LEU A 29 -21.41 -7.42 -20.29
N CYS A 30 -20.54 -6.42 -20.46
CA CYS A 30 -19.79 -5.79 -19.39
C CYS A 30 -20.72 -5.12 -18.37
N CYS A 31 -21.75 -4.38 -18.79
CA CYS A 31 -22.72 -3.77 -17.87
C CYS A 31 -23.44 -4.82 -17.00
N LYS A 32 -23.84 -5.96 -17.59
CA LYS A 32 -24.49 -7.05 -16.84
C LYS A 32 -23.52 -7.73 -15.86
N SER A 33 -22.25 -7.89 -16.24
CA SER A 33 -21.19 -8.43 -15.39
C SER A 33 -20.84 -7.48 -14.22
N VAL A 34 -20.67 -6.19 -14.52
CA VAL A 34 -20.38 -5.14 -13.54
C VAL A 34 -21.52 -4.99 -12.53
N SER A 35 -22.79 -5.07 -12.99
CA SER A 35 -23.94 -5.03 -12.08
C SER A 35 -23.95 -6.22 -11.11
N LYS A 36 -23.69 -7.44 -11.61
CA LYS A 36 -23.58 -8.64 -10.76
C LYS A 36 -22.41 -8.54 -9.77
N LEU A 37 -21.26 -8.07 -10.21
CA LEU A 37 -20.09 -7.84 -9.35
C LEU A 37 -20.42 -6.83 -8.25
N ARG A 38 -21.05 -5.70 -8.61
CA ARG A 38 -21.46 -4.67 -7.66
C ARG A 38 -22.41 -5.21 -6.59
N HIS A 39 -23.40 -6.02 -6.98
CA HIS A 39 -24.32 -6.63 -6.00
C HIS A 39 -23.62 -7.62 -5.06
N LYS A 40 -22.68 -8.41 -5.57
CA LYS A 40 -21.87 -9.31 -4.74
C LYS A 40 -20.96 -8.53 -3.79
N LEU A 41 -20.29 -7.49 -4.30
CA LEU A 41 -19.42 -6.63 -3.51
C LEU A 41 -20.21 -5.90 -2.42
N PHE A 42 -21.38 -5.35 -2.77
CA PHE A 42 -22.26 -4.69 -1.81
C PHE A 42 -22.73 -5.64 -0.71
N ARG A 43 -23.15 -6.86 -1.07
CA ARG A 43 -23.55 -7.88 -0.08
C ARG A 43 -22.38 -8.27 0.83
N PHE A 44 -21.19 -8.43 0.25
CA PHE A 44 -19.98 -8.71 1.02
C PHE A 44 -19.66 -7.58 1.99
N ILE A 45 -19.69 -6.32 1.51
CA ILE A 45 -19.46 -5.13 2.32
C ILE A 45 -20.48 -5.03 3.46
N VAL A 46 -21.77 -5.21 3.18
CA VAL A 46 -22.84 -5.17 4.21
C VAL A 46 -22.66 -6.27 5.25
N ASN A 47 -22.34 -7.49 4.84
CA ASN A 47 -22.08 -8.59 5.77
C ASN A 47 -20.83 -8.33 6.62
N PHE A 48 -19.77 -7.80 6.01
CA PHE A 48 -18.55 -7.41 6.69
C PHE A 48 -18.81 -6.30 7.72
N LEU A 49 -19.54 -5.24 7.33
CA LEU A 49 -19.94 -4.14 8.23
C LEU A 49 -20.81 -4.65 9.39
N ARG A 50 -21.72 -5.59 9.14
CA ARG A 50 -22.56 -6.18 10.19
C ARG A 50 -21.74 -6.99 11.19
N GLY A 51 -20.78 -7.79 10.72
CA GLY A 51 -19.85 -8.51 11.59
C GLY A 51 -18.91 -7.56 12.35
N ALA A 52 -18.37 -6.56 11.66
CA ALA A 52 -17.53 -5.52 12.25
C ALA A 52 -18.28 -4.72 13.31
N ARG A 53 -19.58 -4.45 13.14
CA ARG A 53 -20.41 -3.77 14.15
C ARG A 53 -20.51 -4.59 15.44
N ALA A 54 -20.64 -5.91 15.35
CA ALA A 54 -20.62 -6.77 16.53
C ALA A 54 -19.26 -6.75 17.24
N PHE A 55 -18.18 -6.73 16.47
CA PHE A 55 -16.81 -6.62 17.01
C PHE A 55 -16.52 -5.23 17.60
N LEU A 56 -17.02 -4.17 16.98
CA LEU A 56 -16.81 -2.78 17.39
C LEU A 56 -17.72 -2.36 18.55
N SER A 57 -18.85 -3.03 18.77
CA SER A 57 -19.76 -2.74 19.89
C SER A 57 -19.05 -2.62 21.24
N PRO A 58 -18.19 -3.57 21.67
CA PRO A 58 -17.43 -3.43 22.92
C PRO A 58 -16.44 -2.26 22.88
N PHE A 59 -15.80 -1.98 21.74
CA PHE A 59 -14.91 -0.83 21.59
C PHE A 59 -15.65 0.50 21.70
N VAL A 60 -16.87 0.59 21.16
CA VAL A 60 -17.71 1.80 21.27
C VAL A 60 -18.14 2.02 22.72
N SER A 61 -18.49 0.97 23.48
CA SER A 61 -18.75 1.10 24.91
C SER A 61 -17.49 1.41 25.73
N TRP A 62 -16.31 0.97 25.27
CA TRP A 62 -15.03 1.25 25.91
C TRP A 62 -14.58 2.70 25.72
N LEU A 63 -14.93 3.30 24.58
CA LEU A 63 -14.70 4.72 24.26
C LEU A 63 -15.76 5.67 24.87
N HIS A 64 -16.71 5.14 25.65
CA HIS A 64 -17.72 5.97 26.29
C HIS A 64 -17.06 6.90 27.34
N PRO A 65 -17.40 8.20 27.40
CA PRO A 65 -16.72 9.19 28.24
C PRO A 65 -16.77 8.89 29.74
N ARG A 66 -17.61 7.94 30.15
CA ARG A 66 -17.77 7.48 31.53
C ARG A 66 -16.68 6.48 31.96
N ASN A 67 -15.83 6.01 31.05
CA ASN A 67 -14.72 5.11 31.35
C ASN A 67 -13.35 5.78 31.09
N PRO A 68 -12.68 6.31 32.13
CA PRO A 68 -11.41 7.02 31.98
C PRO A 68 -10.26 6.12 31.52
N GLN A 69 -10.29 4.82 31.82
CA GLN A 69 -9.24 3.88 31.43
C GLN A 69 -9.22 3.64 29.92
N GLY A 70 -10.40 3.59 29.28
CA GLY A 70 -10.50 3.41 27.84
C GLY A 70 -9.98 4.60 27.04
N ILE A 71 -10.25 5.82 27.52
CA ILE A 71 -9.70 7.05 26.93
C ILE A 71 -8.18 7.08 27.06
N LEU A 72 -7.64 6.72 28.23
CA LEU A 72 -6.20 6.70 28.45
C LEU A 72 -5.49 5.73 27.49
N VAL A 73 -6.03 4.52 27.31
CA VAL A 73 -5.50 3.54 26.34
C VAL A 73 -5.58 4.07 24.91
N MET A 74 -6.67 4.73 24.53
CA MET A 74 -6.81 5.30 23.19
C MET A 74 -5.78 6.41 22.94
N VAL A 75 -5.65 7.35 23.87
CA VAL A 75 -4.73 8.49 23.76
C VAL A 75 -3.28 8.00 23.74
N THR A 76 -2.91 7.04 24.59
CA THR A 76 -1.56 6.46 24.61
C THR A 76 -1.25 5.69 23.33
N MET A 77 -2.18 4.90 22.80
CA MET A 77 -2.01 4.24 21.50
C MET A 77 -1.89 5.26 20.36
N MET A 78 -2.66 6.34 20.39
CA MET A 78 -2.57 7.41 19.40
C MET A 78 -1.22 8.15 19.47
N ALA A 79 -0.76 8.49 20.67
CA ALA A 79 0.55 9.10 20.89
C ALA A 79 1.69 8.16 20.45
N PHE A 80 1.60 6.87 20.78
CA PHE A 80 2.58 5.86 20.39
C PHE A 80 2.65 5.67 18.87
N THR A 81 1.50 5.58 18.20
CA THR A 81 1.45 5.44 16.74
C THR A 81 1.97 6.69 16.06
N LEU A 82 1.59 7.89 16.50
CA LEU A 82 2.15 9.14 15.99
C LEU A 82 3.67 9.18 16.14
N ASN A 83 4.21 8.84 17.31
CA ASN A 83 5.65 8.78 17.56
C ASN A 83 6.35 7.72 16.69
N ARG A 84 5.68 6.59 16.43
CA ARG A 84 6.19 5.57 15.51
C ARG A 84 6.20 6.07 14.06
N TYR A 85 5.18 6.80 13.63
CA TYR A 85 5.16 7.37 12.27
C TYR A 85 6.21 8.47 12.10
N THR A 86 6.41 9.34 13.10
CA THR A 86 7.44 10.41 13.04
C THR A 86 8.84 9.81 13.01
N SER A 87 9.12 8.80 13.82
CA SER A 87 10.41 8.10 13.81
C SER A 87 10.68 7.37 12.49
N LEU A 88 9.66 6.72 11.91
CA LEU A 88 9.77 6.11 10.57
C LEU A 88 9.99 7.16 9.48
N LYS A 89 9.29 8.31 9.54
CA LYS A 89 9.50 9.43 8.62
C LYS A 89 10.94 9.97 8.71
N ALA A 90 11.44 10.17 9.92
CA ALA A 90 12.82 10.62 10.14
C ALA A 90 13.84 9.62 9.57
N LYS A 91 13.63 8.31 9.80
CA LYS A 91 14.49 7.26 9.22
C LYS A 91 14.45 7.25 7.69
N ALA A 92 13.27 7.42 7.10
CA ALA A 92 13.11 7.49 5.65
C ALA A 92 13.80 8.72 5.05
N GLU A 93 13.68 9.87 5.71
CA GLU A 93 14.34 11.10 5.31
C GLU A 93 15.87 10.97 5.37
N MET A 94 16.41 10.41 6.46
CA MET A 94 17.85 10.14 6.58
C MET A 94 18.35 9.20 5.47
N ALA A 95 17.61 8.12 5.17
CA ALA A 95 17.95 7.21 4.10
C ALA A 95 17.95 7.90 2.72
N TYR A 96 16.98 8.79 2.50
CA TYR A 96 16.91 9.59 1.27
C TYR A 96 18.09 10.55 1.16
N ARG A 97 18.43 11.30 2.21
CA ARG A 97 19.59 12.21 2.24
C ARG A 97 20.91 11.49 2.01
N ARG A 98 21.12 10.33 2.64
CA ARG A 98 22.32 9.49 2.39
C ARG A 98 22.41 9.05 0.94
N LYS A 99 21.28 8.65 0.34
CA LYS A 99 21.23 8.27 -1.09
C LYS A 99 21.52 9.47 -2.00
N PHE A 100 21.00 10.65 -1.65
CA PHE A 100 21.25 11.89 -2.37
C PHE A 100 22.75 12.21 -2.42
N TRP A 101 23.42 12.27 -1.26
CA TRP A 101 24.86 12.59 -1.22
C TRP A 101 25.72 11.53 -1.92
N ARG A 102 25.36 10.25 -1.81
CA ARG A 102 26.04 9.17 -2.55
C ARG A 102 25.91 9.32 -4.07
N ASN A 103 24.73 9.73 -4.55
CA ASN A 103 24.53 10.00 -5.96
C ASN A 103 25.28 11.25 -6.40
N MET A 104 25.32 12.30 -5.56
CA MET A 104 26.06 13.52 -5.85
C MET A 104 27.57 13.25 -5.97
N MET A 105 28.16 12.43 -5.08
CA MET A 105 29.53 11.96 -5.22
C MET A 105 29.78 11.25 -6.56
N ARG A 106 28.88 10.36 -6.97
CA ARG A 106 29.03 9.62 -8.23
C ARG A 106 28.91 10.50 -9.47
N ALA A 107 28.15 11.59 -9.38
CA ALA A 107 27.91 12.52 -10.47
C ALA A 107 28.85 13.75 -10.43
N ALA A 108 29.73 13.87 -9.44
CA ALA A 108 30.61 15.01 -9.28
C ALA A 108 31.65 15.05 -10.42
N LEU A 109 31.79 16.22 -11.05
CA LEU A 109 32.77 16.46 -12.11
C LEU A 109 34.05 17.09 -11.57
N THR A 110 33.97 17.75 -10.40
CA THR A 110 35.09 18.43 -9.76
C THR A 110 35.39 17.83 -8.38
N TYR A 111 36.65 17.93 -7.95
CA TYR A 111 37.08 17.43 -6.64
C TYR A 111 36.40 18.17 -5.47
N GLU A 112 36.17 19.48 -5.61
CA GLU A 112 35.51 20.29 -4.58
C GLU A 112 34.06 19.85 -4.35
N GLU A 113 33.31 19.56 -5.42
CA GLU A 113 31.95 19.06 -5.31
C GLU A 113 31.91 17.67 -4.66
N TRP A 114 32.86 16.80 -5.04
CA TRP A 114 32.98 15.47 -4.47
C TRP A 114 33.34 15.52 -2.98
N SER A 115 34.32 16.33 -2.60
CA SER A 115 34.79 16.44 -1.21
C SER A 115 33.72 17.08 -0.31
N HIS A 116 32.96 18.04 -0.84
CA HIS A 116 31.81 18.61 -0.16
C HIS A 116 30.69 17.57 0.05
N ALA A 117 30.36 16.78 -0.98
CA ALA A 117 29.39 15.68 -0.87
C ALA A 117 29.82 14.65 0.18
N ALA A 118 31.11 14.31 0.21
CA ALA A 118 31.71 13.39 1.17
C ALA A 118 31.50 13.86 2.61
N LYS A 119 31.85 15.13 2.84
CA LYS A 119 31.73 15.74 4.16
C LYS A 119 30.28 15.80 4.63
N MET A 120 29.32 15.99 3.74
CA MET A 120 27.89 15.98 4.09
C MET A 120 27.36 14.56 4.32
N LEU A 121 27.83 13.57 3.57
CA LEU A 121 27.48 12.17 3.79
C LEU A 121 27.96 11.68 5.16
N ASP A 122 29.20 12.01 5.57
CA ASP A 122 29.73 11.64 6.88
C ASP A 122 28.95 12.28 8.04
N LYS A 123 28.47 13.52 7.87
CA LYS A 123 27.61 14.18 8.88
C LYS A 123 26.24 13.51 9.04
N GLU A 124 25.61 13.10 7.94
CA GLU A 124 24.31 12.41 7.93
C GLU A 124 24.44 10.92 8.33
N THR A 125 25.65 10.38 8.24
CA THR A 125 26.02 9.05 8.77
C THR A 125 26.40 9.22 10.23
N LEU A 126 25.46 9.74 11.04
CA LEU A 126 25.62 9.89 12.47
C LEU A 126 26.13 8.56 13.06
N LYS A 127 27.35 8.62 13.61
CA LYS A 127 28.02 7.53 14.31
C LYS A 127 27.02 6.90 15.27
N VAL A 128 26.73 5.62 15.08
CA VAL A 128 26.10 4.81 16.12
C VAL A 128 26.97 5.08 17.35
N HIS A 129 26.39 5.73 18.36
CA HIS A 129 27.12 6.01 19.59
C HIS A 129 27.49 4.62 20.13
N GLU A 130 28.75 4.22 20.03
CA GLU A 130 29.21 2.89 20.45
C GLU A 130 28.91 2.65 21.95
N THR A 131 28.59 3.70 22.69
CA THR A 131 28.11 3.64 24.08
C THR A 131 26.77 2.93 24.23
N ASP A 132 25.92 2.86 23.19
CA ASP A 132 24.65 2.12 23.22
C ASP A 132 24.85 0.60 23.05
N LEU A 133 26.08 0.15 22.74
CA LEU A 133 26.46 -1.26 22.71
C LEU A 133 27.11 -1.74 24.02
N PHE A 134 27.49 -0.82 24.91
CA PHE A 134 28.06 -1.17 26.21
C PHE A 134 27.01 -0.91 27.28
N ASP A 135 26.27 -1.94 27.65
CA ASP A 135 25.43 -1.92 28.84
C ASP A 135 26.33 -1.70 30.06
N VAL A 136 26.37 -0.44 30.52
CA VAL A 136 27.12 0.00 31.72
C VAL A 136 26.62 -0.73 32.98
N GLU A 137 25.50 -1.47 32.89
CA GLU A 137 24.90 -2.24 33.97
C GLU A 137 25.59 -3.61 34.23
N LEU A 138 26.50 -4.08 33.37
CA LEU A 138 27.22 -5.36 33.55
C LEU A 138 28.52 -5.25 34.36
N VAL A 139 28.89 -4.06 34.83
CA VAL A 139 30.07 -3.83 35.69
C VAL A 139 29.62 -3.34 37.07
N ARG A 140 29.15 -4.26 37.92
CA ARG A 140 29.13 -4.09 39.38
C ARG A 140 29.36 -5.42 40.07
#